data_AF-I1SKU8-F1
#
_entry.id   AF-I1SKU8-F1
#
_cell.length_a   1.000
_cell.length_b   1.000
_cell.length_c   1.000
_cell.angle_alpha   90.00
_cell.angle_beta   90.00
_cell.angle_gamma   90.00
#
_symmetry.space_group_name_H-M   'P 1'
#
loop_
_entity.id
_entity.type
_entity.pdbx_description
1 polymer ?
#
loop_
_entity_poly.entity_id
_entity_poly.type
_entity_poly.pdbx_seq_one_letter_code
_entity_poly.pdbx_strand_id
1 'polypeptide(L)'
;MTPPADARYRRLKQLAETGAATPGGAPDDIDRVLELVFEWFRACFRPERAGGQSGTFHYAVNTPLGVRHRYIVVDAGTCTAVTAAVRPADATIGLDVHDLVALAIGELKGTDAFVNGRLKISGDVFFAMNWIEWFGSRSTPPSAH
;
A
#
# COMPACT_ATOMS: atom_id res chain seq x y z
N MET A 1 -18.46 7.43 0.00
CA MET A 1 -17.98 6.71 -1.19
C MET A 1 -17.82 5.24 -0.83
N THR A 2 -18.71 4.37 -1.29
CA THR A 2 -18.69 2.97 -0.88
C THR A 2 -17.42 2.29 -1.42
N PRO A 3 -16.57 1.72 -0.56
CA PRO A 3 -15.51 0.83 -1.02
C PRO A 3 -16.17 -0.33 -1.78
N PRO A 4 -15.47 -0.96 -2.74
CA PRO A 4 -15.96 -2.16 -3.40
C PRO A 4 -16.47 -3.15 -2.34
N ALA A 5 -17.54 -3.90 -2.61
CA ALA A 5 -18.04 -4.97 -1.75
C ALA A 5 -17.09 -6.19 -1.69
N ASP A 6 -15.78 -5.93 -1.75
CA ASP A 6 -14.72 -6.92 -1.78
C ASP A 6 -14.53 -7.49 -0.37
N ALA A 7 -14.45 -8.82 -0.28
CA ALA A 7 -14.21 -9.51 0.99
C ALA A 7 -12.87 -9.09 1.62
N ARG A 8 -11.89 -8.71 0.80
CA ARG A 8 -10.56 -8.27 1.25
C ARG A 8 -10.64 -6.96 2.01
N TYR A 9 -11.36 -5.97 1.48
CA TYR A 9 -11.56 -4.68 2.17
C TYR A 9 -12.26 -4.87 3.51
N ARG A 10 -13.33 -5.68 3.57
CA ARG A 10 -14.04 -5.98 4.82
C ARG A 10 -13.11 -6.63 5.85
N ARG A 11 -12.25 -7.54 5.39
CA ARG A 11 -11.26 -8.20 6.25
C ARG A 11 -10.20 -7.22 6.76
N LEU A 12 -9.66 -6.36 5.89
CA LEU A 12 -8.70 -5.32 6.28
C LEU A 12 -9.29 -4.34 7.30
N LYS A 13 -10.55 -3.91 7.09
CA LYS A 13 -11.26 -3.03 8.03
C LYS A 13 -11.44 -3.70 9.39
N GLN A 14 -11.87 -4.96 9.41
CA GLN A 14 -11.98 -5.73 10.66
C GLN A 14 -10.63 -5.83 11.39
N LEU A 15 -9.52 -6.04 10.68
CA LEU A 15 -8.18 -6.13 11.26
C LEU A 15 -7.71 -4.80 11.87
N ALA A 16 -8.04 -3.68 11.22
CA ALA A 16 -7.78 -2.34 11.76
C ALA A 16 -8.61 -2.06 13.02
N GLU A 17 -9.93 -2.31 12.96
CA GLU A 17 -10.88 -2.02 14.04
C GLU A 17 -10.62 -2.87 15.30
N THR A 18 -10.15 -4.10 15.13
CA THR A 18 -9.86 -5.02 16.26
C THR A 18 -8.46 -4.86 16.83
N GLY A 19 -7.60 -4.00 16.26
CA GLY A 19 -6.18 -3.92 16.61
C GLY A 19 -5.41 -5.22 16.28
N ALA A 20 -6.04 -6.15 15.55
CA ALA A 20 -5.48 -7.44 15.16
C ALA A 20 -4.45 -7.33 14.02
N ALA A 21 -4.17 -6.10 13.52
CA ALA A 21 -2.93 -5.81 12.80
C ALA A 21 -1.67 -6.07 13.65
N THR A 22 -1.85 -6.29 14.96
CA THR A 22 -0.99 -7.12 15.80
C THR A 22 -1.53 -8.56 15.76
N PRO A 23 -1.25 -9.36 14.73
CA PRO A 23 -1.52 -10.79 14.86
C PRO A 23 -0.71 -11.32 16.04
N GLY A 24 -1.20 -12.37 16.69
CA GLY A 24 -0.73 -12.89 17.98
C GLY A 24 0.72 -13.42 18.03
N GLY A 25 1.70 -12.68 17.51
CA GLY A 25 3.12 -13.00 17.50
C GLY A 25 3.52 -14.10 16.51
N ALA A 26 2.58 -14.68 15.76
CA ALA A 26 2.91 -15.72 14.79
C ALA A 26 3.37 -15.12 13.44
N PRO A 27 4.53 -15.56 12.90
CA PRO A 27 5.03 -15.12 11.59
C PRO A 27 3.99 -15.23 10.48
N ASP A 28 3.29 -16.37 10.42
CA ASP A 28 2.31 -16.68 9.38
C ASP A 28 1.15 -15.69 9.30
N ASP A 29 0.72 -15.14 10.44
CA ASP A 29 -0.40 -14.21 10.46
C ASP A 29 0.00 -12.82 9.96
N ILE A 30 1.21 -12.36 10.27
CA ILE A 30 1.75 -11.10 9.70
C ILE A 30 1.86 -11.24 8.19
N ASP A 31 2.46 -12.34 7.72
CA ASP A 31 2.66 -12.56 6.30
C ASP A 31 1.31 -12.62 5.54
N ARG A 32 0.26 -13.24 6.10
CA ARG A 32 -1.12 -13.21 5.54
C ARG A 32 -1.72 -11.81 5.48
N VAL A 33 -1.53 -10.99 6.53
CA VAL A 33 -2.02 -9.60 6.53
C VAL A 33 -1.33 -8.79 5.43
N LEU A 34 -0.01 -8.95 5.29
CA LEU A 34 0.75 -8.29 4.24
C LEU A 34 0.26 -8.73 2.87
N GLU A 35 0.14 -10.04 2.61
CA GLU A 35 -0.41 -10.58 1.36
C GLU A 35 -1.75 -9.94 1.01
N LEU A 36 -2.67 -9.87 1.98
CA LEU A 36 -3.99 -9.25 1.80
C LEU A 36 -3.91 -7.77 1.42
N VAL A 37 -3.03 -7.00 2.08
CA VAL A 37 -2.82 -5.57 1.76
C VAL A 37 -2.26 -5.40 0.35
N PHE A 38 -1.23 -6.16 -0.01
CA PHE A 38 -0.60 -6.02 -1.33
C PHE A 38 -1.51 -6.54 -2.45
N GLU A 39 -2.32 -7.56 -2.19
CA GLU A 39 -3.43 -7.96 -3.07
C GLU A 39 -4.47 -6.86 -3.27
N TRP A 40 -4.83 -6.19 -2.18
CA TRP A 40 -5.75 -5.07 -2.23
C TRP A 40 -5.20 -3.92 -3.04
N PHE A 41 -3.92 -3.56 -2.85
CA PHE A 41 -3.24 -2.57 -3.67
C PHE A 41 -3.28 -2.96 -5.15
N ARG A 42 -2.91 -4.19 -5.53
CA ARG A 42 -3.01 -4.63 -6.93
C ARG A 42 -4.42 -4.46 -7.52
N ALA A 43 -5.48 -4.72 -6.73
CA ALA A 43 -6.86 -4.54 -7.19
C ALA A 43 -7.29 -3.06 -7.26
N CYS A 44 -6.70 -2.19 -6.44
CA CYS A 44 -6.92 -0.75 -6.46
C CYS A 44 -6.13 -0.04 -7.56
N PHE A 45 -5.05 -0.65 -8.07
CA PHE A 45 -4.23 -0.06 -9.13
C PHE A 45 -5.06 0.27 -10.38
N ARG A 46 -4.80 1.43 -10.99
CA ARG A 46 -5.46 1.91 -12.20
C ARG A 46 -4.39 2.23 -13.24
N PRO A 47 -4.17 1.38 -14.26
CA PRO A 47 -3.11 1.59 -15.25
C PRO A 47 -3.27 2.90 -16.00
N GLU A 48 -4.52 3.34 -16.23
CA GLU A 48 -4.83 4.63 -16.86
C GLU A 48 -4.26 5.83 -16.09
N ARG A 49 -4.24 5.75 -14.75
CA ARG A 49 -3.66 6.81 -13.90
C ARG A 49 -2.14 6.78 -13.84
N ALA A 50 -1.54 5.60 -14.03
CA ALA A 50 -0.09 5.48 -14.10
C ALA A 50 0.48 6.17 -15.35
N GLY A 51 -0.34 6.47 -16.38
CA GLY A 51 0.11 7.24 -17.54
C GLY A 51 1.29 6.63 -18.29
N GLY A 52 1.46 5.30 -18.22
CA GLY A 52 2.62 4.58 -18.77
C GLY A 52 3.88 4.59 -17.90
N GLN A 53 3.85 5.23 -16.74
CA GLN A 53 4.96 5.20 -15.78
C GLN A 53 5.16 3.78 -15.26
N SER A 54 6.44 3.41 -15.14
CA SER A 54 6.89 2.13 -14.61
C SER A 54 7.94 2.39 -13.53
N GLY A 55 8.04 1.48 -12.57
CA GLY A 55 9.06 1.55 -11.52
C GLY A 55 8.76 0.60 -10.36
N THR A 56 9.61 0.62 -9.35
CA THR A 56 9.59 -0.31 -8.23
C THR A 56 9.57 0.41 -6.91
N PHE A 57 8.54 0.11 -6.12
CA PHE A 57 8.37 0.57 -4.76
C PHE A 57 8.82 -0.51 -3.81
N HIS A 58 9.75 -0.19 -2.93
CA HIS A 58 10.14 -1.04 -1.81
C HIS A 58 9.38 -0.61 -0.56
N TYR A 59 8.71 -1.55 0.09
CA TYR A 59 8.07 -1.37 1.38
C TYR A 59 8.90 -2.07 2.45
N ALA A 60 9.45 -1.29 3.37
CA ALA A 60 10.07 -1.77 4.59
C ALA A 60 9.02 -1.66 5.72
N VAL A 61 8.27 -2.74 5.92
CA VAL A 61 7.16 -2.78 6.87
C VAL A 61 7.69 -3.20 8.23
N ASN A 62 7.65 -2.30 9.21
CA ASN A 62 8.01 -2.60 10.58
C ASN A 62 6.90 -3.45 11.22
N THR A 63 7.29 -4.57 11.81
CA THR A 63 6.39 -5.49 12.49
C THR A 63 6.99 -5.93 13.81
N PRO A 64 6.19 -6.44 14.76
CA PRO A 64 6.71 -6.99 16.02
C PRO A 64 7.72 -8.14 15.84
N LEU A 65 7.71 -8.82 14.69
CA LEU A 65 8.62 -9.92 14.34
C LEU A 65 9.82 -9.48 13.50
N GLY A 66 10.06 -8.18 13.40
CA GLY A 66 11.09 -7.58 12.58
C GLY A 66 10.56 -6.96 11.29
N VAL A 67 11.47 -6.42 10.48
CA VAL A 67 11.11 -5.75 9.23
C VAL A 67 10.75 -6.78 8.16
N ARG A 68 9.58 -6.62 7.54
CA ARG A 68 9.15 -7.39 6.38
C ARG A 68 9.32 -6.54 5.14
N HIS A 69 10.07 -7.06 4.17
CA HIS A 69 10.26 -6.40 2.88
C HIS A 69 9.24 -6.90 1.87
N ARG A 70 8.57 -5.97 1.21
CA ARG A 70 7.73 -6.22 0.04
C ARG A 70 8.06 -5.23 -1.05
N TYR A 71 7.79 -5.61 -2.28
CA TYR A 71 8.02 -4.76 -3.44
C TYR A 71 6.79 -4.74 -4.31
N ILE A 72 6.46 -3.56 -4.82
CA ILE A 72 5.46 -3.42 -5.86
C ILE A 72 6.14 -2.92 -7.12
N VAL A 73 5.93 -3.66 -8.20
CA VAL A 73 6.53 -3.46 -9.51
C VAL A 73 5.41 -3.05 -10.43
N VAL A 74 5.47 -1.83 -10.94
CA VAL A 74 4.62 -1.38 -12.03
C VAL A 74 5.42 -1.41 -13.31
N ASP A 75 4.90 -2.13 -14.30
CA ASP A 75 5.57 -2.33 -15.58
C ASP A 75 4.51 -2.51 -16.67
N ALA A 76 4.58 -1.71 -17.74
CA ALA A 76 3.65 -1.79 -18.87
C ALA A 76 2.15 -1.82 -18.46
N GLY A 77 1.76 -1.03 -17.46
CA GLY A 77 0.39 -0.98 -16.95
C GLY A 77 -0.02 -2.21 -16.10
N THR A 78 0.94 -3.06 -15.71
CA THR A 78 0.72 -4.19 -14.81
C THR A 78 1.30 -3.89 -13.44
N CYS A 79 0.54 -4.16 -12.38
CA CYS A 79 0.99 -4.01 -10.99
C CYS A 79 1.18 -5.38 -10.35
N THR A 80 2.43 -5.69 -9.98
CA THR A 80 2.83 -6.97 -9.40
C THR A 80 3.43 -6.74 -8.02
N ALA A 81 3.00 -7.52 -7.04
CA ALA A 81 3.55 -7.51 -5.69
C ALA A 81 4.44 -8.75 -5.51
N VAL A 82 5.68 -8.54 -5.05
CA VAL A 82 6.68 -9.59 -4.83
C VAL A 82 7.35 -9.42 -3.46
N THR A 83 7.89 -10.49 -2.91
CA THR A 83 8.54 -10.50 -1.59
C THR A 83 10.05 -10.29 -1.64
N ALA A 84 10.64 -10.32 -2.82
CA ALA A 84 12.07 -10.10 -3.06
C ALA A 84 12.28 -9.05 -4.14
N ALA A 85 13.38 -8.30 -4.05
CA ALA A 85 13.74 -7.30 -5.05
C ALA A 85 14.01 -7.99 -6.40
N VAL A 86 13.22 -7.65 -7.43
CA VAL A 86 13.44 -8.11 -8.81
C VAL A 86 14.29 -7.13 -9.62
N ARG A 87 14.34 -5.87 -9.19
CA ARG A 87 15.16 -4.77 -9.72
C ARG A 87 15.40 -3.73 -8.62
N PRO A 88 16.36 -2.79 -8.79
CA PRO A 88 16.55 -1.69 -7.85
C PRO A 88 15.23 -0.95 -7.60
N ALA A 89 14.97 -0.57 -6.35
CA ALA A 89 13.79 0.21 -6.00
C ALA A 89 14.04 1.69 -6.28
N ASP A 90 13.11 2.34 -6.99
CA ASP A 90 13.14 3.78 -7.26
C ASP A 90 12.81 4.57 -5.99
N ALA A 91 11.88 4.04 -5.18
CA ALA A 91 11.50 4.60 -3.90
C ALA A 91 11.35 3.52 -2.83
N THR A 92 11.78 3.84 -1.61
CA THR A 92 11.59 3.01 -0.42
C THR A 92 10.65 3.71 0.55
N ILE A 93 9.63 2.99 1.00
CA ILE A 93 8.58 3.43 1.90
C ILE A 93 8.71 2.61 3.20
N GLY A 94 9.10 3.28 4.28
CA GLY A 94 9.18 2.70 5.63
C GLY A 94 7.98 3.11 6.47
N LEU A 95 7.28 2.14 7.05
CA LEU A 95 6.09 2.36 7.89
C LEU A 95 5.78 1.14 8.75
N ASP A 96 4.97 1.30 9.79
CA ASP A 96 4.46 0.19 10.59
C ASP A 96 3.34 -0.58 9.91
N VAL A 97 3.21 -1.87 10.23
CA VAL A 97 2.14 -2.74 9.69
C VAL A 97 0.74 -2.18 9.96
N HIS A 98 0.53 -1.55 11.13
CA HIS A 98 -0.73 -0.90 11.46
C HIS A 98 -1.03 0.27 10.51
N ASP A 99 -0.03 1.10 10.24
CA ASP A 99 -0.16 2.27 9.38
C ASP A 99 -0.36 1.86 7.92
N LEU A 100 0.30 0.77 7.50
CA LEU A 100 0.08 0.14 6.21
C LEU A 100 -1.37 -0.32 6.02
N VAL A 101 -1.95 -1.00 7.02
CA VAL A 101 -3.37 -1.43 6.97
C VAL A 101 -4.30 -0.21 6.94
N ALA A 102 -4.05 0.80 7.77
CA ALA A 102 -4.84 2.03 7.79
C ALA A 102 -4.77 2.79 6.44
N LEU A 103 -3.60 2.81 5.79
CA LEU A 103 -3.45 3.35 4.43
C LEU A 103 -4.26 2.54 3.42
N ALA A 104 -4.23 1.22 3.52
CA ALA A 104 -4.93 0.33 2.60
C ALA A 104 -6.45 0.52 2.63
N ILE A 105 -7.03 0.77 3.80
CA ILE A 105 -8.48 1.03 3.95
C ILE A 105 -8.83 2.51 3.83
N GLY A 106 -7.84 3.41 3.70
CA GLY A 106 -8.05 4.85 3.57
C GLY A 106 -8.37 5.58 4.87
N GLU A 107 -8.15 4.96 6.03
CA GLU A 107 -8.23 5.61 7.34
C GLU A 107 -7.02 6.52 7.60
N LEU A 108 -5.87 6.17 7.03
CA LEU A 108 -4.68 7.01 7.00
C LEU A 108 -4.49 7.53 5.58
N LYS A 109 -4.25 8.84 5.42
CA LYS A 109 -3.86 9.43 4.13
C LYS A 109 -2.34 9.37 4.00
N GLY A 110 -1.83 8.92 2.86
CA GLY A 110 -0.39 8.79 2.60
C GLY A 110 0.37 10.12 2.74
N THR A 111 -0.22 11.21 2.26
CA THR A 111 0.34 12.58 2.42
C THR A 111 0.48 12.97 3.88
N ASP A 112 -0.57 12.74 4.67
CA ASP A 112 -0.59 13.14 6.09
C ASP A 112 0.38 12.27 6.90
N ALA A 113 0.44 10.97 6.59
CA ALA A 113 1.40 10.04 7.18
C ALA A 113 2.86 10.41 6.89
N PHE A 114 3.14 10.93 5.69
CA PHE A 114 4.47 11.40 5.37
C PHE A 114 4.81 12.68 6.15
N VAL A 115 3.90 13.66 6.14
CA VAL A 115 4.10 14.95 6.82
C VAL A 115 4.27 14.80 8.33
N ASN A 116 3.54 13.87 8.96
CA ASN A 116 3.65 13.61 10.40
C ASN A 116 4.78 12.62 10.78
N GLY A 117 5.55 12.12 9.81
CA GLY A 117 6.70 11.24 10.03
C GLY A 117 6.38 9.77 10.28
N ARG A 118 5.11 9.34 10.17
CA ARG A 118 4.68 7.94 10.25
C ARG A 118 5.07 7.11 9.02
N LEU A 119 5.18 7.78 7.88
CA LEU A 119 5.64 7.22 6.63
C LEU A 119 6.97 7.88 6.27
N LYS A 120 8.01 7.07 6.11
CA LYS A 120 9.34 7.51 5.68
C LYS A 120 9.54 7.17 4.22
N ILE A 121 9.96 8.14 3.42
CA ILE A 121 10.28 7.93 2.01
C ILE A 121 11.79 8.14 1.83
N SER A 122 12.42 7.26 1.06
CA SER A 122 13.82 7.38 0.64
C SER A 122 13.95 7.04 -0.84
N GLY A 123 14.94 7.63 -1.53
CA GLY A 123 15.05 7.55 -3.00
C GLY A 123 14.24 8.66 -3.68
N ASP A 124 13.51 8.31 -4.73
CA ASP A 124 12.70 9.28 -5.48
C ASP A 124 11.37 9.58 -4.76
N VAL A 125 11.36 10.70 -4.03
CA VAL A 125 10.19 11.16 -3.30
C VAL A 125 9.03 11.54 -4.23
N PHE A 126 9.32 12.11 -5.41
CA PHE A 126 8.27 12.47 -6.37
C PHE A 126 7.61 11.22 -6.95
N PHE A 127 8.37 10.17 -7.22
CA PHE A 127 7.86 8.88 -7.63
C PHE A 127 6.98 8.24 -6.53
N ALA A 128 7.41 8.30 -5.28
CA ALA A 128 6.62 7.86 -4.13
C ALA A 128 5.32 8.68 -3.93
N MET A 129 5.33 9.98 -4.22
CA MET A 129 4.13 10.81 -4.16
C MET A 129 3.16 10.50 -5.31
N ASN A 130 3.66 10.26 -6.52
CA ASN A 130 2.85 9.78 -7.64
C ASN A 130 2.16 8.45 -7.31
N TRP A 131 2.85 7.55 -6.61
CA TRP A 131 2.23 6.34 -6.08
C TRP A 131 1.03 6.66 -5.18
N ILE A 132 1.19 7.59 -4.24
CA ILE A 132 0.08 7.99 -3.37
C ILE A 132 -1.08 8.54 -4.20
N GLU A 133 -0.87 9.16 -5.36
CA GLU A 133 -1.94 9.62 -6.27
C GLU A 133 -2.56 8.50 -7.13
N TRP A 134 -1.75 7.52 -7.57
CA TRP A 134 -2.26 6.36 -8.31
C TRP A 134 -3.22 5.54 -7.45
N PHE A 135 -2.98 5.49 -6.14
CA PHE A 135 -3.77 4.74 -5.16
C PHE A 135 -4.74 5.62 -4.35
N GLY A 136 -4.46 6.91 -4.24
CA GLY A 136 -5.14 7.86 -3.39
C GLY A 136 -6.17 8.70 -4.14
N SER A 137 -7.31 8.85 -3.48
CA SER A 137 -8.40 9.78 -3.79
C SER A 137 -9.09 9.61 -5.16
N ARG A 138 -10.34 9.17 -5.11
CA ARG A 138 -11.36 9.65 -6.05
C ARG A 138 -11.57 11.14 -5.76
N SER A 139 -10.73 11.99 -6.31
CA SER A 139 -11.08 13.39 -6.51
C SER A 139 -11.99 13.43 -7.74
N THR A 140 -13.29 13.58 -7.48
CA THR A 140 -14.43 13.79 -8.39
C THR A 140 -14.92 12.61 -9.27
N PRO A 141 -16.23 12.30 -9.29
CA PRO A 141 -16.83 11.60 -10.44
C PRO A 141 -16.69 12.51 -11.69
N PRO A 142 -16.50 11.97 -12.90
CA PRO A 142 -16.73 12.76 -14.10
C PRO A 142 -18.21 13.15 -14.07
N SER A 143 -18.48 14.45 -13.91
CA SER A 143 -19.79 14.99 -14.24
C SER A 143 -20.07 14.60 -15.68
N ALA A 144 -21.10 13.77 -15.86
CA ALA A 144 -21.63 13.45 -17.18
C ALA A 144 -22.03 14.79 -17.85
N HIS A 145 -21.43 15.05 -19.01
CA HIS A 145 -22.00 15.96 -20.00
C HIS A 145 -23.05 15.20 -20.79
#